data_AF-A0A924K570-F1
#
_entry.id   AF-A0A924K570-F1
#
_cell.length_a   1.000
_cell.length_b   1.000
_cell.length_c   1.000
_cell.angle_alpha   90.00
_cell.angle_beta   90.00
_cell.angle_gamma   90.00
#
_symmetry.space_group_name_H-M   'P 1'
#
loop_
_entity.id
_entity.type
_entity.pdbx_description
1 polymer ?
#
loop_
_entity_poly.entity_id
_entity_poly.type
_entity_poly.pdbx_seq_one_letter_code
_entity_poly.pdbx_strand_id
1 'polypeptide(L)' 'MVWDIFCKVIDNHGDLGVCWRLCAQLAARGERVRLWVDDVSALEWMAPQGCDHEQTS' A
#
# COMPACT_ATOMS: atom_id res chain seq x y z
N MET A 1 16.59 -3.16 4.86
CA MET A 1 15.94 -4.45 4.52
C MET A 1 14.83 -4.16 3.50
N VAL A 2 14.29 -5.15 2.78
CA VAL A 2 13.15 -4.93 1.87
C VAL A 2 11.92 -5.57 2.48
N TRP A 3 10.85 -4.79 2.62
CA TRP A 3 9.58 -5.19 3.23
C TRP A 3 8.50 -5.27 2.16
N ASP A 4 7.98 -6.47 1.94
CA ASP A 4 6.83 -6.70 1.08
C ASP A 4 5.59 -6.93 1.95
N ILE A 5 4.62 -6.02 1.85
CA ILE A 5 3.39 -6.05 2.62
C ILE A 5 2.25 -6.34 1.64
N PHE A 6 1.52 -7.43 1.89
CA PHE A 6 0.37 -7.84 1.08
C PHE A 6 -0.91 -7.55 1.85
N CYS A 7 -1.78 -6.72 1.27
CA CYS A 7 -3.05 -6.34 1.85
C CYS A 7 -4.18 -6.76 0.90
N LYS A 8 -4.93 -7.79 1.30
CA LYS A 8 -6.15 -8.19 0.61
C LYS A 8 -7.31 -7.35 1.13
N VAL A 9 -7.88 -6.51 0.28
CA VAL A 9 -9.03 -5.68 0.63
C VAL A 9 -10.27 -6.58 0.63
N ILE A 10 -10.77 -6.96 1.80
CA ILE A 10 -11.92 -7.88 1.93
C ILE A 10 -13.22 -7.11 2.20
N ASP A 11 -13.20 -5.98 2.90
CA ASP A 11 -14.35 -5.09 2.99
C ASP A 11 -13.98 -3.69 3.52
N ASN A 12 -14.60 -2.67 2.94
CA ASN A 12 -14.76 -1.29 3.43
C ASN A 12 -13.55 -0.60 4.13
N HIS A 13 -12.59 -0.07 3.34
CA HIS A 13 -11.64 1.04 3.64
C HIS A 13 -10.72 1.01 4.89
N GLY A 14 -10.99 0.19 5.92
CA GLY A 14 -10.30 0.24 7.21
C GLY A 14 -8.92 -0.42 7.22
N ASP A 15 -8.82 -1.62 6.64
CA ASP A 15 -7.59 -2.42 6.67
C ASP A 15 -6.50 -1.82 5.77
N LEU A 16 -6.91 -1.21 4.65
CA LEU A 16 -6.00 -0.57 3.71
C LEU A 16 -5.27 0.62 4.35
N GLY A 17 -5.99 1.42 5.15
CA GLY A 17 -5.39 2.55 5.88
C GLY A 17 -4.37 2.10 6.93
N VAL A 18 -4.58 0.93 7.55
CA VAL A 18 -3.63 0.35 8.52
C VAL A 18 -2.36 -0.12 7.81
N CYS A 19 -2.49 -0.86 6.71
CA CYS A 19 -1.34 -1.32 5.92
C CYS A 19 -0.57 -0.13 5.33
N TRP A 20 -1.26 0.89 4.81
CA TRP A 20 -0.61 2.10 4.31
C TRP A 20 0.17 2.83 5.40
N ARG A 21 -0.43 3.04 6.58
CA ARG A 21 0.23 3.72 7.70
C ARG A 21 1.46 2.97 8.19
N LEU A 22 1.42 1.63 8.18
CA LEU A 22 2.58 0.79 8.48
C LEU A 22 3.68 1.01 7.45
N CYS A 23 3.34 0.97 6.16
CA CYS A 23 4.31 1.18 5.08
C CYS A 23 4.96 2.56 5.16
N ALA A 24 4.17 3.61 5.38
CA ALA A 24 4.66 4.98 5.52
C ALA A 24 5.62 5.14 6.71
N GLN A 25 5.34 4.49 7.85
CA GLN A 25 6.24 4.53 9.01
C GLN A 25 7.55 3.79 8.76
N LEU A 26 7.51 2.66 8.05
CA LEU A 26 8.71 1.93 7.67
C LEU A 26 9.54 2.73 6.65
N ALA A 27 8.89 3.32 5.65
CA ALA A 27 9.55 4.20 4.69
C ALA A 27 10.19 5.43 5.36
N ALA A 28 9.51 6.04 6.32
CA ALA A 28 10.05 7.16 7.11
C ALA A 28 11.28 6.79 7.94
N ARG A 29 11.46 5.50 8.27
CA ARG A 29 12.66 4.97 8.94
C ARG A 29 13.80 4.62 7.97
N GLY A 30 13.61 4.86 6.67
CA GLY A 30 14.58 4.54 5.62
C GLY A 30 14.53 3.09 5.13
N GLU A 31 13.51 2.33 5.53
CA GLU A 31 13.32 0.97 5.01
C GLU A 31 12.67 1.02 3.63
N ARG A 32 13.04 0.07 2.76
CA ARG A 32 12.43 -0.04 1.43
C ARG A 32 11.18 -0.90 1.56
N VAL A 33 10.02 -0.32 1.27
CA VAL A 33 8.72 -0.98 1.46
C VAL A 33 7.95 -1.01 0.15
N ARG A 34 7.30 -2.14 -0.12
CA ARG A 34 6.35 -2.33 -1.23
C ARG A 34 5.03 -2.82 -0.66
N LEU A 35 3.95 -2.12 -1.00
CA LEU A 35 2.59 -2.49 -0.63
C LEU A 35 1.89 -3.08 -1.86
N TRP A 36 1.48 -4.34 -1.75
CA TRP A 36 0.71 -5.05 -2.75
C TRP A 36 -0.75 -5.10 -2.31
N VAL A 37 -1.64 -4.61 -3.16
CA VAL A 37 -3.08 -4.50 -2.88
C VAL A 37 -3.88 -5.05 -4.04
N ASP A 38 -4.83 -5.93 -3.72
CA ASP A 38 -5.68 -6.58 -4.73
C ASP A 38 -6.68 -5.60 -5.37
N ASP A 39 -7.08 -4.55 -4.64
CA ASP A 39 -7.96 -3.49 -5.14
C ASP A 39 -7.33 -2.11 -4.86
N VAL A 40 -6.84 -1.48 -5.93
CA VAL A 40 -6.21 -0.17 -5.92
C VAL A 40 -7.20 0.99 -5.92
N SER A 41 -8.50 0.73 -6.15
CA SER A 41 -9.53 1.78 -6.21
C SER A 41 -9.64 2.57 -4.90
N ALA A 42 -9.38 1.90 -3.77
CA ALA A 42 -9.35 2.53 -2.45
C ALA A 42 -8.02 3.27 -2.17
N LEU A 43 -6.93 2.94 -2.87
CA LEU A 43 -5.63 3.58 -2.71
C LEU A 43 -5.56 4.92 -3.45
N GLU A 44 -6.17 5.02 -4.65
CA GLU A 44 -6.22 6.25 -5.45
C GLU A 44 -6.82 7.44 -4.67
N TRP A 45 -7.79 7.18 -3.79
CA TRP A 45 -8.40 8.21 -2.96
C TRP A 45 -7.53 8.62 -1.76
N MET A 46 -6.77 7.68 -1.19
CA MET A 46 -5.95 7.93 0.01
C MET A 46 -4.54 8.44 -0.31
N ALA A 47 -4.01 8.12 -1.48
CA ALA A 47 -2.66 8.48 -1.92
C ALA A 47 -2.67 8.84 -3.41
N PRO A 48 -3.11 10.05 -3.79
CA PRO A 48 -3.19 10.49 -5.19
C PRO A 48 -1.82 10.62 -5.90
N GLN A 49 -0.72 10.30 -5.21
CA GLN A 49 0.66 10.38 -5.70
C GLN A 49 1.39 9.03 -5.56
N GLY A 50 0.67 7.96 -5.20
CA GLY A 50 1.23 6.69 -4.77
C GLY A 50 1.44 5.67 -5.89
N CYS A 51 2.72 5.42 -6.19
CA CYS A 51 3.35 4.27 -6.85
C CYS A 51 2.90 3.92 -8.28
N ASP A 52 3.84 4.01 -9.22
CA ASP A 52 3.73 3.50 -10.60
C ASP A 52 3.01 2.15 -10.64
N HIS A 53 1.79 2.17 -11.17
CA HIS A 53 0.96 0.98 -11.33
C HIS A 53 1.49 0.16 -12.53
N GLU A 54 2.51 -0.66 -12.31
CA GLU A 54 2.78 -1.77 -13.24
C GLU A 54 1.76 -2.89 -12.98
N GLN A 55 0.54 -2.70 -13.49
CA GLN A 55 -0.38 -3.81 -13.76
C GLN A 55 0.27 -4.68 -14.85
N THR A 56 1.00 -5.71 -14.44
CA THR A 56 1.48 -6.70 -15.39
C THR A 56 0.31 -7.63 -15.70
N SER A 57 -0.06 -7.67 -16.98
CA SER A 57 -1.13 -8.46 -17.61
C SER A 57 -1.20 -9.92 -17.19
#